data_AF-A0A7X6L350-F1
#
_entry.id   AF-A0A7X6L350-F1
#
_cell.length_a   1.000
_cell.length_b   1.000
_cell.length_c   1.000
_cell.angle_alpha   90.00
_cell.angle_beta   90.00
_cell.angle_gamma   90.00
#
_symmetry.space_group_name_H-M   'P 1'
#
loop_
_entity.id
_entity.type
_entity.pdbx_description
1 polymer ?
#
loop_
_entity_poly.entity_id
_entity_poly.type
_entity_poly.pdbx_seq_one_letter_code
_entity_poly.pdbx_strand_id
1 'polypeptide(L)'
;MNGWQLLAVAIGAVLLTLLVGMTSWLWPVRLPEGRSVDEITRRVERERGDMDTTVWPLGFPHDAPDHAMGVGEAQMTMQRHRACRVGECPRKTAAWRVLVEAGRIRPDAGRQR
;
A
#
# COMPACT_ATOMS: atom_id res chain seq x y z
N MET A 1 -39.32 -20.18 -41.70
CA MET A 1 -37.84 -20.20 -41.81
C MET A 1 -37.44 -21.40 -42.63
N ASN A 2 -36.68 -21.21 -43.71
CA ASN A 2 -36.18 -22.32 -44.52
C ASN A 2 -34.87 -22.87 -43.93
N GLY A 3 -34.52 -24.12 -44.24
CA GLY A 3 -33.32 -24.78 -43.68
C GLY A 3 -32.02 -24.00 -43.90
N TRP A 4 -31.95 -23.23 -44.99
CA TRP A 4 -30.84 -22.33 -45.29
C TRP A 4 -30.70 -21.17 -44.30
N GLN A 5 -31.81 -20.61 -43.81
CA GLN A 5 -31.77 -19.56 -42.78
C GLN A 5 -31.23 -20.10 -41.45
N LEU A 6 -31.60 -21.33 -41.06
CA LEU A 6 -31.10 -21.95 -39.83
C LEU A 6 -29.60 -22.22 -39.89
N LEU A 7 -29.12 -22.67 -41.05
CA LEU A 7 -27.71 -22.96 -41.27
C LEU A 7 -26.85 -21.69 -41.27
N ALA A 8 -27.35 -20.61 -41.91
CA ALA A 8 -26.68 -19.31 -41.89
C ALA A 8 -26.57 -18.71 -40.48
N VAL A 9 -27.64 -18.82 -39.66
CA VAL A 9 -27.63 -18.34 -38.26
C VAL A 9 -26.65 -19.14 -37.41
N ALA A 10 -26.60 -20.46 -37.57
CA ALA A 10 -25.68 -21.32 -36.81
C ALA A 10 -24.21 -21.00 -37.11
N ILE A 11 -23.86 -20.82 -38.40
CA ILE A 11 -22.49 -20.42 -38.79
C ILE A 11 -22.16 -19.04 -38.24
N GLY A 12 -23.08 -18.08 -38.34
CA GLY A 12 -22.90 -16.73 -37.79
C GLY A 12 -22.64 -16.74 -36.29
N ALA A 13 -23.37 -17.56 -35.53
CA ALA A 13 -23.17 -17.69 -34.09
C ALA A 13 -21.80 -18.30 -33.76
N VAL A 14 -21.38 -19.35 -34.47
CA VAL A 14 -20.06 -19.97 -34.27
C VAL A 14 -18.94 -18.99 -34.58
N LEU A 15 -19.00 -18.28 -35.71
CA LEU A 15 -18.01 -17.27 -36.09
C LEU A 15 -17.94 -16.13 -35.08
N LEU A 16 -19.08 -15.68 -34.56
CA LEU A 16 -19.14 -14.62 -33.55
C LEU A 16 -18.53 -15.09 -32.22
N THR A 17 -18.77 -16.34 -31.82
CA THR A 17 -18.19 -16.93 -30.61
C THR A 17 -16.68 -17.08 -30.73
N LEU A 18 -16.19 -17.53 -31.89
CA LEU A 18 -14.76 -17.64 -32.18
C LEU A 18 -14.10 -16.26 -32.24
N LEU A 19 -14.76 -15.26 -32.83
CA LEU A 19 -14.27 -13.87 -32.84
C LEU A 19 -14.19 -13.29 -31.43
N VAL A 20 -15.21 -13.48 -30.59
CA VAL A 20 -15.20 -13.02 -29.19
C VAL A 20 -14.13 -13.75 -28.37
N GLY A 21 -13.99 -15.07 -28.54
CA GLY A 21 -12.93 -15.84 -27.87
C GLY A 21 -11.54 -15.39 -28.31
N MET A 22 -11.31 -15.23 -29.62
CA MET A 22 -10.04 -14.78 -30.18
C MET A 22 -9.72 -13.34 -29.77
N THR A 23 -10.69 -12.44 -29.82
CA THR A 23 -10.50 -11.05 -29.35
C THR A 23 -10.30 -10.97 -27.85
N SER A 24 -10.91 -11.84 -27.05
CA SER A 24 -10.65 -11.96 -25.60
C SER A 24 -9.27 -12.54 -25.32
N TRP A 25 -8.77 -13.47 -26.14
CA TRP A 25 -7.47 -14.11 -25.98
C TRP A 25 -6.32 -13.23 -26.47
N LEU A 26 -6.57 -12.48 -27.55
CA LEU A 26 -5.71 -11.43 -28.08
C LEU A 26 -5.94 -10.08 -27.38
N TRP A 27 -6.91 -9.99 -26.45
CA TRP A 27 -7.13 -8.77 -25.70
C TRP A 27 -5.88 -8.58 -24.85
N PRO A 28 -5.12 -7.51 -25.07
CA PRO A 28 -3.99 -7.24 -24.21
C PRO A 28 -4.62 -6.88 -22.87
N VAL A 29 -4.61 -7.82 -21.93
CA VAL A 29 -4.68 -7.50 -20.51
C VAL A 29 -3.38 -6.74 -20.26
N ARG A 30 -3.36 -5.46 -20.65
CA ARG A 30 -2.42 -4.49 -20.15
C ARG A 30 -2.75 -4.39 -18.67
N LEU A 31 -2.28 -5.35 -17.88
CA LEU A 31 -1.80 -5.03 -16.55
C LEU A 31 -0.94 -3.79 -16.79
N PRO A 32 -1.32 -2.61 -16.29
CA PRO A 32 -0.42 -1.47 -16.37
C PRO A 32 0.87 -1.99 -15.80
N GLU A 33 1.89 -2.10 -16.65
CA GLU A 33 3.18 -2.66 -16.29
C GLU A 33 3.57 -1.86 -15.06
N GLY A 34 3.45 -2.53 -13.90
CA GLY A 34 3.52 -1.84 -12.63
C GLY A 34 4.81 -1.07 -12.68
N ARG A 35 4.73 0.26 -12.48
CA ARG A 35 5.88 1.16 -12.59
C ARG A 35 7.06 0.43 -11.94
N SER A 36 8.09 0.11 -12.72
CA SER A 36 9.08 -0.88 -12.28
C SER A 36 9.61 -0.48 -10.90
N VAL A 37 9.91 -1.45 -10.04
CA VAL A 37 10.48 -1.14 -8.72
C VAL A 37 11.71 -0.24 -8.88
N ASP A 38 12.48 -0.43 -9.95
CA ASP A 38 13.63 0.40 -10.30
C ASP A 38 13.26 1.84 -10.67
N GLU A 39 12.16 2.05 -11.37
CA GLU A 39 11.64 3.39 -11.68
C GLU A 39 11.08 4.09 -10.44
N ILE A 40 10.34 3.36 -9.58
CA ILE A 40 9.85 3.88 -8.30
C ILE A 40 11.04 4.25 -7.41
N THR A 41 12.03 3.36 -7.29
CA THR A 41 13.25 3.58 -6.51
C THR A 41 14.00 4.80 -7.02
N ARG A 42 14.27 4.89 -8.34
CA ARG A 42 14.93 6.07 -8.94
C ARG A 42 14.19 7.36 -8.66
N ARG A 43 12.86 7.35 -8.73
CA ARG A 43 12.06 8.55 -8.46
C ARG A 43 12.14 8.96 -6.99
N VAL A 44 12.01 8.01 -6.06
CA VAL A 44 12.12 8.28 -4.61
C VAL A 44 13.51 8.78 -4.25
N GLU A 45 14.56 8.21 -4.84
CA GLU A 45 15.94 8.67 -4.63
C GLU A 45 16.14 10.09 -5.16
N ARG A 46 15.60 10.41 -6.35
CA ARG A 46 15.64 11.77 -6.90
C ARG A 46 14.91 12.77 -6.01
N GLU A 47 13.71 12.44 -5.55
CA GLU A 47 12.92 13.28 -4.66
C GLU A 47 13.56 13.42 -3.26
N ARG A 48 14.21 12.37 -2.73
CA ARG A 48 14.95 12.43 -1.46
C ARG A 48 16.25 13.23 -1.53
N GLY A 49 16.97 13.15 -2.64
CA GLY A 49 18.20 13.92 -2.85
C GLY A 49 17.94 15.42 -2.97
N ASP A 50 16.74 15.81 -3.41
CA ASP A 50 16.30 17.20 -3.53
C ASP A 50 15.70 17.75 -2.22
N MET A 51 15.27 16.88 -1.31
CA MET A 51 14.89 17.28 0.04
C MET A 51 16.13 17.68 0.84
N ASP A 52 16.19 18.95 1.26
CA ASP A 52 17.21 19.42 2.20
C ASP A 52 17.03 18.75 3.58
N THR A 53 17.76 17.66 3.79
CA THR A 53 17.78 16.91 5.05
C THR A 53 18.49 17.65 6.17
N THR A 54 19.18 18.76 5.86
CA THR A 54 19.86 19.64 6.83
C THR A 54 18.86 20.39 7.72
N VAL A 55 17.60 20.53 7.29
CA VAL A 55 16.52 21.17 8.07
C VAL A 55 15.86 20.21 9.06
N TRP A 56 16.04 18.89 8.92
CA TRP A 56 15.47 17.93 9.86
C TRP A 56 16.45 17.70 11.01
N PRO A 57 16.12 18.10 12.25
CA PRO A 57 17.01 17.85 13.37
C PRO A 57 17.28 16.35 13.50
N LEU A 58 18.56 15.98 13.61
CA LEU A 58 18.96 14.66 14.08
C LEU A 58 18.29 14.43 15.45
N GLY A 59 17.32 13.50 15.50
CA GLY A 59 16.52 13.25 16.71
C GLY A 59 15.18 14.00 16.78
N PHE A 60 14.49 14.12 15.64
CA PHE A 60 13.08 14.52 15.53
C PHE A 60 12.25 14.12 16.77
N PRO A 61 11.49 15.04 17.39
CA PRO A 61 11.34 15.14 18.84
C PRO A 61 11.00 13.80 19.51
N HIS A 62 11.90 13.31 20.35
CA HIS A 62 11.66 12.11 21.17
C HIS A 62 10.68 12.39 22.32
N ASP A 63 10.38 13.66 22.60
CA ASP A 63 9.42 14.11 23.59
C ASP A 63 8.01 13.62 23.28
N ALA A 64 7.24 13.34 24.33
CA ALA A 64 5.84 13.00 24.20
C ALA A 64 5.09 14.10 23.43
N PRO A 65 4.04 13.77 22.68
CA PRO A 65 3.18 14.80 22.09
C PRO A 65 2.50 15.61 23.19
N ASP A 66 2.36 16.91 22.98
CA ASP A 66 1.62 17.81 23.89
C ASP A 66 0.09 17.70 23.70
N HIS A 67 -0.34 16.89 22.74
CA HIS A 67 -1.73 16.63 22.37
C HIS A 67 -2.05 15.14 22.39
N ALA A 68 -3.34 14.82 22.46
CA ALA A 68 -3.82 13.44 22.32
C ALA A 68 -3.63 12.96 20.87
N MET A 69 -2.83 11.90 20.69
CA MET A 69 -2.62 11.29 19.38
C MET A 69 -3.85 10.53 18.90
N GLY A 70 -4.20 10.71 17.62
CA GLY A 70 -5.12 9.82 16.92
C GLY A 70 -4.45 8.50 16.47
N VAL A 71 -5.26 7.49 16.11
CA VAL A 71 -4.74 6.17 15.68
C VAL A 71 -3.80 6.26 14.47
N GLY A 72 -4.15 7.04 13.44
CA GLY A 72 -3.31 7.22 12.26
C GLY A 72 -1.97 7.92 12.56
N GLU A 73 -2.00 8.92 13.45
CA GLU A 73 -0.80 9.61 13.92
C GLU A 73 0.09 8.67 14.74
N ALA A 74 -0.52 7.83 15.60
CA ALA A 74 0.20 6.83 16.37
C ALA A 74 0.88 5.78 15.46
N GLN A 75 0.21 5.34 14.39
CA GLN A 75 0.81 4.44 13.39
C GLN A 75 2.00 5.09 12.69
N MET A 76 1.85 6.34 12.22
CA MET A 76 2.93 7.09 11.58
C MET A 76 4.11 7.29 12.55
N THR A 77 3.83 7.59 13.81
CA THR A 77 4.83 7.75 14.86
C THR A 77 5.60 6.45 15.10
N MET A 78 4.92 5.30 15.17
CA MET A 78 5.58 3.99 15.28
C MET A 78 6.48 3.70 14.07
N GLN A 79 6.13 4.17 12.88
CA GLN A 79 6.94 4.02 11.67
C GLN A 79 8.17 4.94 11.67
N ARG A 80 8.01 6.20 12.11
CA ARG A 80 9.12 7.17 12.21
C ARG A 80 10.12 6.77 13.29
N HIS A 81 9.63 6.29 14.43
CA HIS A 81 10.47 5.86 15.56
C HIS A 81 10.75 4.35 15.54
N ARG A 82 10.93 3.74 14.36
CA ARG A 82 11.26 2.30 14.24
C ARG A 82 12.51 1.92 15.02
N ALA A 83 13.53 2.78 15.01
CA ALA A 83 14.79 2.57 15.72
C ALA A 83 14.70 2.78 17.25
N CYS A 84 13.67 3.48 17.75
CA CYS A 84 13.54 3.73 19.18
C CYS A 84 12.92 2.52 19.90
N ARG A 85 13.19 2.36 21.20
CA ARG A 85 12.50 1.36 22.03
C ARG A 85 11.26 1.96 22.70
N VAL A 86 10.20 1.15 22.83
CA VAL A 86 9.04 1.49 23.69
C VAL A 86 9.52 1.50 25.14
N GLY A 87 9.16 2.52 25.92
CA GLY A 87 9.66 2.77 27.27
C GLY A 87 10.81 3.78 27.33
N GLU A 88 11.72 3.77 26.35
CA GLU A 88 12.87 4.68 26.30
C GLU A 88 12.59 5.96 25.50
N CYS A 89 11.74 5.88 24.47
CA CYS A 89 11.29 7.05 23.72
C CYS A 89 9.86 7.44 24.14
N PRO A 90 9.66 8.59 24.81
CA PRO A 90 8.35 9.06 25.24
C PRO A 90 7.33 9.12 24.08
N ARG A 91 7.72 9.67 22.93
CA ARG A 91 6.85 9.75 21.75
C ARG A 91 6.38 8.38 21.25
N LYS A 92 7.30 7.42 21.10
CA LYS A 92 6.96 6.04 20.69
C LYS A 92 6.08 5.36 21.72
N THR A 93 6.33 5.60 23.00
CA THR A 93 5.55 5.03 24.11
C THR A 93 4.12 5.54 24.10
N ALA A 94 3.92 6.85 23.88
CA ALA A 94 2.60 7.44 23.74
C ALA A 94 1.84 6.83 22.54
N ALA A 95 2.49 6.70 21.39
CA ALA A 95 1.88 6.07 20.21
C ALA A 95 1.54 4.59 20.46
N TRP A 96 2.42 3.84 21.11
CA TRP A 96 2.18 2.44 21.44
C TRP A 96 0.95 2.29 22.33
N ARG A 97 0.79 3.14 23.36
CA ARG A 97 -0.39 3.12 24.25
C ARG A 97 -1.69 3.34 23.48
N VAL A 98 -1.74 4.35 22.61
CA VAL A 98 -2.92 4.63 21.76
C VAL A 98 -3.30 3.42 20.91
N LEU A 99 -2.31 2.72 20.34
CA LEU A 99 -2.56 1.56 19.51
C LEU A 99 -2.98 0.31 20.31
N VAL A 100 -2.52 0.18 21.55
CA VAL A 100 -3.00 -0.87 22.47
C VAL A 100 -4.45 -0.61 22.85
N GLU A 101 -4.77 0.63 23.23
CA GLU A 101 -6.14 1.04 23.59
C GLU A 101 -7.11 0.86 22.42
N ALA A 102 -6.68 1.20 21.20
CA ALA A 102 -7.46 0.98 19.98
C ALA A 102 -7.51 -0.49 19.52
N GLY A 103 -6.93 -1.43 20.26
CA GLY A 103 -6.90 -2.86 19.93
C GLY A 103 -6.06 -3.22 18.70
N ARG A 104 -5.18 -2.32 18.23
CA ARG A 104 -4.31 -2.51 17.06
C ARG A 104 -2.98 -3.19 17.41
N ILE A 105 -2.57 -3.13 18.67
CA ILE A 105 -1.42 -3.85 19.21
C ILE A 105 -1.88 -4.66 20.41
N ARG A 106 -1.56 -5.96 20.42
CA ARG A 106 -1.70 -6.80 21.61
C ARG A 106 -0.33 -6.90 22.29
N PRO A 107 -0.15 -6.35 23.51
CA PRO A 107 1.10 -6.49 24.23
C PRO A 107 1.45 -7.96 24.44
N ASP A 108 2.69 -8.32 24.15
CA ASP A 108 3.21 -9.64 24.51
C ASP A 108 3.47 -9.65 26.02
N ALA A 109 2.78 -10.52 26.75
CA ALA A 109 2.86 -10.60 28.20
C ALA A 109 4.29 -10.89 28.71
N GLY A 110 5.16 -11.46 27.87
CA GLY A 110 6.54 -11.80 28.22
C GLY A 110 7.56 -10.67 28.09
N ARG A 111 7.26 -9.56 27.42
CA ARG A 111 8.23 -8.49 27.07
C ARG A 111 7.87 -7.13 27.69
N GLN A 112 7.44 -7.13 28.96
CA GLN A 112 7.06 -5.91 29.70
C GLN A 112 8.10 -5.43 30.73
N ARG A 113 9.37 -5.85 30.60
CA ARG A 113 10.47 -5.40 31.48
C ARG A 113 11.52 -4.61 30.72
#